data_AF-A0A8X7YU37-F1
#
_entry.id   AF-A0A8X7YU37-F1
#
_cell.length_a   1.000
_cell.length_b   1.000
_cell.length_c   1.000
_cell.angle_alpha   90.00
_cell.angle_beta   90.00
_cell.angle_gamma   90.00
#
_symmetry.space_group_name_H-M   'P 1'
#
loop_
_entity.id
_entity.type
_entity.pdbx_description
1 polymer ?
#
loop_
_entity_poly.entity_id
_entity_poly.type
_entity_poly.pdbx_seq_one_letter_code
_entity_poly.pdbx_strand_id
1 'polypeptide(L)'
;MTLKCAVQLGIPDVIQKHGKPMTLSELVSALPIHPSKAQYVHRLMRILVHSGFFSQQNLNGIHNQEAYSLTQSTRLLLKDNPWSMRPVLLFVLDPVLTKPHDCLSTWFRNDDSNAFSVAHENTIWEYAGQDARINNLFNDAMARDSILVRTMAKGIAEAFPHMDCTVFDLPHVVSDLQGRKNLKYVGGDMFQAVPPADAILLKWVLHDWSDEDCVKVLKRCKQAIASKGQQKVGKVIIIDMVRENQNGDEGSIETQLFFDLQMMVAASGMERNEKEWAKLFFDAGFLNYKIHPVLGTRALIELYP
;
A
#
# COMPACT_ATOMS: atom_id res chain seq x y z
N MET A 1 4.81 6.05 15.61
CA MET A 1 4.57 7.52 15.80
C MET A 1 5.82 8.40 15.70
N THR A 2 6.96 8.06 16.32
CA THR A 2 8.20 8.90 16.24
C THR A 2 8.73 9.06 14.82
N LEU A 3 8.71 7.99 14.01
CA LEU A 3 9.13 8.04 12.61
C LEU A 3 8.25 8.97 11.77
N LYS A 4 6.91 8.90 11.95
CA LYS A 4 5.96 9.85 11.33
C LYS A 4 6.34 11.29 11.66
N CYS A 5 6.60 11.58 12.94
CA CYS A 5 7.02 12.92 13.38
C CYS A 5 8.30 13.38 12.66
N ALA A 6 9.34 12.54 12.59
CA ALA A 6 10.58 12.89 11.89
C ALA A 6 10.38 13.20 10.40
N VAL A 7 9.53 12.41 9.72
CA VAL A 7 9.17 12.63 8.31
C VAL A 7 8.35 13.91 8.12
N GLN A 8 7.41 14.21 9.02
CA GLN A 8 6.61 15.43 8.99
C GLN A 8 7.47 16.68 9.24
N LEU A 9 8.44 16.59 10.17
CA LEU A 9 9.42 17.65 10.43
C LEU A 9 10.42 17.84 9.27
N GLY A 10 10.50 16.90 8.33
CA GLY A 10 11.41 16.96 7.19
C GLY A 10 12.86 16.57 7.53
N ILE A 11 13.08 15.86 8.64
CA ILE A 11 14.43 15.45 9.09
C ILE A 11 15.18 14.67 8.00
N PRO A 12 14.59 13.63 7.33
CA PRO A 12 15.29 12.92 6.26
C PRO A 12 15.74 13.85 5.12
N ASP A 13 14.84 14.75 4.71
CA ASP A 13 15.04 15.63 3.55
C ASP A 13 16.12 16.69 3.85
N VAL A 14 16.13 17.25 5.06
CA VAL A 14 17.12 18.23 5.52
C VAL A 14 18.52 17.61 5.55
N ILE A 15 18.67 16.40 6.10
CA ILE A 15 19.97 15.69 6.12
C ILE A 15 20.41 15.34 4.69
N GLN A 16 19.51 14.87 3.83
CA GLN A 16 19.83 14.60 2.42
C GLN A 16 20.30 15.86 1.69
N LYS A 17 19.61 16.99 1.87
CA LYS A 17 19.96 18.27 1.25
C LYS A 17 21.30 18.82 1.75
N HIS A 18 21.64 18.57 3.03
CA HIS A 18 22.94 18.98 3.59
C HIS A 18 24.11 18.20 2.98
N GLY A 19 23.88 16.96 2.52
CA GLY A 19 24.85 16.16 1.76
C GLY A 19 25.97 15.51 2.57
N LYS A 20 26.02 15.74 3.88
CA LYS A 20 26.97 15.15 4.83
C LYS A 20 26.30 14.94 6.20
N PRO A 21 26.93 14.21 7.15
CA PRO A 21 26.40 14.04 8.50
C PRO A 21 26.13 15.40 9.16
N MET A 22 24.95 15.57 9.77
CA MET A 22 24.54 16.83 10.42
C MET A 22 24.63 16.74 11.93
N THR A 23 25.30 17.70 12.57
CA THR A 23 25.27 17.84 14.03
C THR A 23 23.85 18.18 14.52
N LEU A 24 23.57 17.96 15.81
CA LEU A 24 22.29 18.33 16.40
C LEU A 24 21.97 19.84 16.23
N SER A 25 22.97 20.71 16.38
CA SER A 25 22.79 22.16 16.25
C SER A 25 22.42 22.57 14.83
N GLU A 26 23.11 22.01 13.84
CA GLU A 26 22.80 22.23 12.42
C GLU A 26 21.42 21.70 12.06
N LEU A 27 21.07 20.50 12.55
CA LEU A 27 19.77 19.89 12.31
C LEU A 27 18.65 20.75 12.89
N VAL A 28 18.74 21.14 14.16
CA VAL A 28 17.76 22.01 14.83
C VAL A 28 17.59 23.33 14.08
N SER A 29 18.69 23.93 13.62
CA SER A 29 18.67 25.22 12.91
C SER A 29 18.01 25.14 11.53
N ALA A 30 18.05 23.96 10.90
CA ALA A 30 17.48 23.72 9.57
C ALA A 30 16.02 23.24 9.59
N LEU A 31 15.49 22.85 10.77
CA LEU A 31 14.13 22.35 10.91
C LEU A 31 13.12 23.48 11.17
N PRO A 32 11.89 23.38 10.63
CA PRO A 32 10.82 24.34 10.88
C PRO A 32 10.18 24.10 12.26
N ILE A 33 10.95 24.24 13.34
CA ILE A 33 10.51 23.98 14.72
C ILE A 33 10.56 25.22 15.60
N HIS A 34 9.70 25.27 16.62
CA HIS A 34 9.72 26.35 17.59
C HIS A 34 11.00 26.29 18.45
N PRO A 35 11.72 27.41 18.67
CA PRO A 35 12.99 27.42 19.40
C PRO A 35 12.91 26.80 20.81
N SER A 36 11.80 27.00 21.53
CA SER A 36 11.60 26.40 22.87
C SER A 36 11.55 24.87 22.88
N LYS A 37 11.38 24.23 21.71
CA LYS A 37 11.32 22.77 21.55
C LYS A 37 12.60 22.17 20.97
N ALA A 38 13.55 22.99 20.52
CA ALA A 38 14.84 22.58 19.98
C ALA A 38 15.58 21.58 20.87
N GLN A 39 15.58 21.84 22.18
CA GLN A 39 16.23 20.99 23.19
C GLN A 39 15.70 19.55 23.21
N TYR A 40 14.50 19.26 22.69
CA TYR A 40 13.91 17.91 22.70
C TYR A 40 14.24 17.09 21.46
N VAL A 41 14.79 17.69 20.39
CA VAL A 41 15.07 16.99 19.12
C VAL A 41 16.04 15.83 19.32
N HIS A 42 17.04 15.97 20.19
CA HIS A 42 17.99 14.88 20.49
C HIS A 42 17.29 13.62 21.02
N ARG A 43 16.19 13.76 21.78
CA ARG A 43 15.43 12.60 22.31
C ARG A 43 14.73 11.85 21.20
N LEU A 44 14.16 12.59 20.24
CA LEU A 44 13.54 12.03 19.04
C LEU A 44 14.59 11.31 18.18
N MET A 45 15.75 11.94 17.96
CA MET A 45 16.82 11.32 17.18
C MET A 45 17.39 10.07 17.85
N ARG A 46 17.57 10.08 19.18
CA ARG A 46 18.13 8.93 19.91
C ARG A 46 17.33 7.65 19.70
N ILE A 47 15.99 7.72 19.78
CA ILE A 47 15.15 6.53 19.54
C ILE A 47 15.19 6.12 18.07
N LEU A 48 15.21 7.08 17.13
CA LEU A 48 15.27 6.77 15.70
C LEU A 48 16.62 6.19 15.26
N VAL A 49 17.72 6.59 15.92
CA VAL A 49 19.04 5.98 15.75
C VAL A 49 19.04 4.56 16.29
N HIS A 50 18.53 4.37 17.51
CA HIS A 50 18.43 3.05 18.11
C HIS A 50 17.59 2.08 17.27
N SER A 51 16.49 2.56 16.67
CA SER A 51 15.65 1.80 15.74
C SER A 51 16.23 1.66 14.32
N GLY A 52 17.46 2.11 14.06
CA GLY A 52 18.14 1.93 12.77
C GLY A 52 17.68 2.84 11.63
N PHE A 53 16.82 3.83 11.89
CA PHE A 53 16.40 4.80 10.87
C PHE A 53 17.49 5.85 10.59
N PHE A 54 18.28 6.23 11.57
CA PHE A 54 19.43 7.12 11.36
C PHE A 54 20.68 6.45 11.92
N SER A 55 21.84 6.77 11.35
CA SER A 55 23.11 6.43 11.96
C SER A 55 23.69 7.64 12.66
N GLN A 56 24.43 7.38 13.73
CA GLN A 56 25.12 8.40 14.50
C GLN A 56 26.62 8.14 14.42
N GLN A 57 27.38 9.19 14.14
CA GLN A 57 28.82 9.11 13.99
C GLN A 57 29.51 10.25 14.74
N ASN A 58 30.68 9.95 15.31
CA ASN A 58 31.52 10.94 15.97
C ASN A 58 32.33 11.70 14.90
N LEU A 59 32.25 13.03 14.92
CA LEU A 59 33.15 13.85 14.12
C LEU A 59 34.48 13.96 14.88
N ASN A 60 35.52 13.26 14.39
CA ASN A 60 36.86 13.35 14.97
C ASN A 60 37.37 14.79 14.86
N GLY A 61 37.51 15.50 15.98
CA GLY A 61 38.47 16.61 16.03
C GLY A 61 38.30 17.69 17.09
N ILE A 62 37.13 18.01 17.63
CA ILE A 62 36.97 18.91 18.80
C ILE A 62 35.55 18.72 19.35
N HIS A 63 35.45 18.28 20.62
CA HIS A 63 34.24 17.89 21.35
C HIS A 63 33.48 16.70 20.77
N ASN A 64 32.85 15.89 21.63
CA ASN A 64 31.92 14.80 21.30
C ASN A 64 30.68 15.31 20.51
N GLN A 65 30.87 15.91 19.35
CA GLN A 65 29.79 16.34 18.48
C GLN A 65 29.37 15.15 17.63
N GLU A 66 28.28 14.55 18.09
CA GLU A 66 27.57 13.49 17.39
C GLU A 66 26.84 14.09 16.19
N ALA A 67 27.00 13.46 15.03
CA ALA A 67 26.34 13.85 13.80
C ALA A 67 25.46 12.71 13.27
N TYR A 68 24.33 13.08 12.67
CA TYR A 68 23.32 12.17 12.16
C TYR A 68 23.43 12.01 10.65
N SER A 69 23.32 10.76 10.19
CA SER A 69 23.37 10.36 8.80
C SER A 69 22.15 9.49 8.44
N LEU A 70 21.79 9.46 7.16
CA LEU A 70 20.70 8.61 6.67
C LEU A 70 21.14 7.15 6.56
N THR A 71 20.32 6.21 7.05
CA THR A 71 20.45 4.79 6.72
C THR A 71 19.70 4.46 5.43
N GLN A 72 19.86 3.23 4.91
CA GLN A 72 19.11 2.77 3.73
C GLN A 72 17.59 2.84 3.95
N SER A 73 17.12 2.49 5.14
CA SER A 73 15.70 2.53 5.50
C SER A 73 15.12 3.95 5.44
N THR A 74 15.84 4.95 5.94
CA THR A 74 15.36 6.34 5.89
C THR A 74 15.54 6.99 4.53
N ARG A 75 16.46 6.51 3.69
CA ARG A 75 16.52 6.93 2.28
C ARG A 75 15.22 6.59 1.54
N LEU A 76 14.52 5.52 1.92
CA LEU A 76 13.18 5.20 1.41
C LEU A 76 12.09 6.17 1.91
N LEU A 77 12.40 7.13 2.77
CA LEU A 77 11.42 8.11 3.29
C LEU A 77 11.65 9.53 2.73
N LEU A 78 12.64 9.70 1.85
CA LEU A 78 12.93 10.98 1.18
C LEU A 78 11.80 11.34 0.22
N LYS A 79 11.45 12.62 0.12
CA LYS A 79 10.40 13.11 -0.80
C LYS A 79 10.70 12.79 -2.27
N ASP A 80 11.95 12.97 -2.66
CA ASP A 80 12.38 12.89 -4.06
C ASP A 80 12.87 11.48 -4.45
N ASN A 81 12.77 10.50 -3.55
CA ASN A 81 13.11 9.12 -3.89
C ASN A 81 12.00 8.50 -4.77
N PRO A 82 12.32 7.96 -5.96
CA PRO A 82 11.34 7.28 -6.81
C PRO A 82 10.61 6.13 -6.09
N TRP A 83 11.28 5.47 -5.14
CA TRP A 83 10.82 4.34 -4.34
C TRP A 83 10.43 4.77 -2.91
N SER A 84 9.97 6.02 -2.75
CA SER A 84 9.64 6.54 -1.42
C SER A 84 8.42 5.84 -0.81
N MET A 85 8.63 5.22 0.35
CA MET A 85 7.60 4.65 1.22
C MET A 85 6.96 5.70 2.15
N ARG A 86 7.32 6.98 1.98
CA ARG A 86 6.78 8.08 2.79
C ARG A 86 5.24 8.16 2.76
N PRO A 87 4.55 8.05 1.61
CA PRO A 87 3.09 8.09 1.59
C PRO A 87 2.44 6.92 2.34
N VAL A 88 3.00 5.71 2.19
CA VAL A 88 2.56 4.52 2.94
C VAL A 88 2.69 4.75 4.45
N LEU A 89 3.85 5.25 4.91
CA LEU A 89 4.07 5.57 6.31
C LEU A 89 3.07 6.60 6.84
N LEU A 90 2.82 7.66 6.07
CA LEU A 90 1.90 8.74 6.48
C LEU A 90 0.45 8.27 6.49
N PHE A 91 0.06 7.38 5.57
CA PHE A 91 -1.26 6.78 5.50
C PHE A 91 -1.53 5.83 6.68
N VAL A 92 -0.68 4.82 6.87
CA VAL A 92 -0.84 3.80 7.93
C VAL A 92 -0.83 4.43 9.32
N LEU A 93 -0.08 5.52 9.50
CA LEU A 93 0.01 6.23 10.79
C LEU A 93 -0.92 7.44 10.87
N ASP A 94 -1.84 7.66 9.92
CA ASP A 94 -2.85 8.72 10.02
C ASP A 94 -3.84 8.44 11.16
N PRO A 95 -4.30 9.44 11.93
CA PRO A 95 -5.27 9.20 13.01
C PRO A 95 -6.53 8.47 12.56
N VAL A 96 -6.97 8.67 11.32
CA VAL A 96 -8.12 7.94 10.75
C VAL A 96 -7.84 6.44 10.69
N LEU A 97 -6.62 6.02 10.40
CA LEU A 97 -6.24 4.61 10.27
C LEU A 97 -5.74 4.01 11.60
N THR A 98 -5.27 4.82 12.54
CA THR A 98 -4.85 4.32 13.85
C THR A 98 -5.98 4.22 14.86
N LYS A 99 -6.99 5.10 14.81
CA LYS A 99 -8.15 5.07 15.73
C LYS A 99 -8.90 3.72 15.75
N PRO A 100 -9.11 3.02 14.62
CA PRO A 100 -9.72 1.68 14.62
C PRO A 100 -9.00 0.66 15.50
N HIS A 101 -7.67 0.76 15.65
CA HIS A 101 -6.91 -0.14 16.52
C HIS A 101 -7.30 0.04 17.99
N ASP A 102 -7.67 1.24 18.42
CA ASP A 102 -8.17 1.50 19.78
C ASP A 102 -9.56 0.89 20.01
N CYS A 103 -10.30 0.63 18.93
CA CYS A 103 -11.65 0.06 18.96
C CYS A 103 -11.67 -1.47 18.86
N LEU A 104 -10.53 -2.14 18.65
CA LEU A 104 -10.46 -3.61 18.45
C LEU A 104 -11.16 -4.40 19.56
N SER A 105 -10.92 -4.05 20.83
CA SER A 105 -11.54 -4.77 21.95
C SER A 105 -13.06 -4.61 22.02
N THR A 106 -13.59 -3.48 21.52
CA THR A 106 -15.03 -3.23 21.40
C THR A 106 -15.60 -4.00 20.22
N TRP A 107 -14.90 -3.97 19.08
CA TRP A 107 -15.28 -4.70 17.86
C TRP A 107 -15.38 -6.20 18.11
N PHE A 108 -14.41 -6.82 18.80
CA PHE A 108 -14.48 -8.25 19.19
C PHE A 108 -15.68 -8.60 20.09
N ARG A 109 -16.44 -7.62 20.58
CA ARG A 109 -17.61 -7.80 21.45
C ARG A 109 -18.92 -7.38 20.78
N ASN A 110 -18.91 -7.03 19.51
CA ASN A 110 -20.09 -6.61 18.76
C ASN A 110 -20.16 -7.30 17.38
N ASP A 111 -21.22 -7.01 16.63
CA ASP A 111 -21.51 -7.62 15.33
C ASP A 111 -21.12 -6.70 14.15
N ASP A 112 -20.34 -5.66 14.37
CA ASP A 112 -19.86 -4.78 13.30
C ASP A 112 -18.87 -5.51 12.40
N SER A 113 -18.85 -5.17 11.11
CA SER A 113 -18.04 -5.87 10.11
C SER A 113 -16.52 -5.74 10.32
N ASN A 114 -16.07 -4.61 10.87
CA ASN A 114 -14.66 -4.33 11.17
C ASN A 114 -14.50 -3.17 12.16
N ALA A 115 -13.32 -3.05 12.75
CA ALA A 115 -13.01 -2.02 13.73
C ALA A 115 -13.03 -0.60 13.16
N PHE A 116 -12.81 -0.43 11.85
CA PHE A 116 -12.93 0.87 11.18
C PHE A 116 -14.37 1.40 11.24
N SER A 117 -15.34 0.53 10.99
CA SER A 117 -16.77 0.86 11.05
C SER A 117 -17.19 1.23 12.48
N VAL A 118 -16.66 0.54 13.50
CA VAL A 118 -16.87 0.92 14.92
C VAL A 118 -16.31 2.31 15.21
N ALA A 119 -15.16 2.67 14.64
CA ALA A 119 -14.49 3.92 14.94
C ALA A 119 -15.09 5.14 14.21
N HIS A 120 -15.66 4.95 13.02
CA HIS A 120 -16.04 6.03 12.10
C HIS A 120 -17.47 5.94 11.55
N GLU A 121 -18.23 4.92 11.92
CA GLU A 121 -19.63 4.69 11.49
C GLU A 121 -19.79 4.66 9.95
N ASN A 122 -18.72 4.32 9.24
CA ASN A 122 -18.64 4.20 7.78
C ASN A 122 -17.61 3.14 7.41
N THR A 123 -17.70 2.58 6.20
CA THR A 123 -16.59 1.81 5.63
C THR A 123 -15.43 2.73 5.23
N ILE A 124 -14.23 2.17 5.08
CA ILE A 124 -13.06 2.93 4.60
C ILE A 124 -13.29 3.53 3.21
N TRP A 125 -14.04 2.86 2.34
CA TRP A 125 -14.35 3.30 0.99
C TRP A 125 -15.32 4.48 0.96
N GLU A 126 -16.38 4.43 1.77
CA GLU A 126 -17.32 5.54 1.92
C GLU A 126 -16.65 6.75 2.58
N TYR A 127 -15.83 6.51 3.61
CA TYR A 127 -15.06 7.57 4.27
C TYR A 127 -14.12 8.26 3.28
N ALA A 128 -13.36 7.49 2.49
CA ALA A 128 -12.48 8.06 1.46
C ALA A 128 -13.28 8.85 0.42
N GLY A 129 -14.47 8.39 0.02
CA GLY A 129 -15.36 9.13 -0.87
C GLY A 129 -15.82 10.50 -0.31
N GLN A 130 -15.82 10.67 1.01
CA GLN A 130 -16.23 11.90 1.71
C GLN A 130 -15.06 12.82 2.10
N ASP A 131 -13.87 12.26 2.37
CA ASP A 131 -12.68 13.00 2.77
C ASP A 131 -11.59 12.94 1.68
N ALA A 132 -11.50 14.02 0.88
CA ALA A 132 -10.52 14.16 -0.18
C ALA A 132 -9.05 14.03 0.30
N ARG A 133 -8.75 14.41 1.55
CA ARG A 133 -7.39 14.28 2.12
C ARG A 133 -7.05 12.81 2.33
N ILE A 134 -7.96 12.03 2.91
CA ILE A 134 -7.77 10.58 3.10
C ILE A 134 -7.75 9.86 1.76
N ASN A 135 -8.65 10.20 0.84
CA ASN A 135 -8.65 9.64 -0.51
C ASN A 135 -7.30 9.85 -1.21
N ASN A 136 -6.78 11.08 -1.21
CA ASN A 136 -5.49 11.39 -1.81
C ASN A 136 -4.35 10.64 -1.13
N LEU A 137 -4.37 10.56 0.21
CA LEU A 137 -3.33 9.87 0.97
C LEU A 137 -3.34 8.34 0.72
N PHE A 138 -4.53 7.73 0.65
CA PHE A 138 -4.70 6.33 0.27
C PHE A 138 -4.20 6.07 -1.15
N ASN A 139 -4.66 6.87 -2.12
CA ASN A 139 -4.26 6.74 -3.52
C ASN A 139 -2.75 6.94 -3.71
N ASP A 140 -2.13 7.88 -2.99
CA ASP A 140 -0.68 8.07 -3.00
C ASP A 140 0.05 6.90 -2.33
N ALA A 141 -0.46 6.34 -1.22
CA ALA A 141 0.12 5.16 -0.59
C ALA A 141 0.07 3.95 -1.52
N MET A 142 -1.09 3.69 -2.13
CA MET A 142 -1.27 2.61 -3.11
C MET A 142 -0.42 2.82 -4.35
N ALA A 143 -0.24 4.05 -4.81
CA ALA A 143 0.66 4.41 -5.92
C ALA A 143 2.15 4.37 -5.56
N ARG A 144 2.53 4.03 -4.31
CA ARG A 144 3.93 3.91 -3.85
C ARG A 144 4.30 2.52 -3.38
N ASP A 145 3.42 1.82 -2.67
CA ASP A 145 3.59 0.37 -2.42
C ASP A 145 3.65 -0.43 -3.73
N SER A 146 2.98 0.13 -4.71
CA SER A 146 3.13 -0.18 -6.10
C SER A 146 3.96 0.94 -6.72
N ILE A 147 5.00 0.65 -7.49
CA ILE A 147 5.32 1.52 -8.64
C ILE A 147 4.13 1.54 -9.65
N LEU A 148 2.93 1.09 -9.29
CA LEU A 148 2.15 0.21 -10.14
C LEU A 148 0.68 0.05 -9.67
N VAL A 149 -0.12 1.12 -9.59
CA VAL A 149 -1.58 1.04 -9.91
C VAL A 149 -1.92 2.10 -10.96
N ARG A 150 -1.80 3.40 -10.63
CA ARG A 150 -1.88 4.49 -11.62
C ARG A 150 -0.71 4.46 -12.62
N THR A 151 0.48 4.09 -12.16
CA THR A 151 1.67 3.86 -12.99
C THR A 151 1.73 2.45 -13.56
N MET A 152 0.90 1.50 -13.10
CA MET A 152 0.87 0.14 -13.69
C MET A 152 0.29 0.18 -15.07
N ALA A 153 -0.94 0.68 -15.16
CA ALA A 153 -1.61 0.76 -16.45
C ALA A 153 -0.85 1.71 -17.39
N LYS A 154 -0.25 2.81 -16.88
CA LYS A 154 0.65 3.67 -17.68
C LYS A 154 1.91 2.94 -18.14
N GLY A 155 2.63 2.29 -17.24
CA GLY A 155 3.86 1.55 -17.56
C GLY A 155 3.61 0.38 -18.50
N ILE A 156 2.50 -0.33 -18.32
CA ILE A 156 2.03 -1.39 -19.24
C ILE A 156 1.67 -0.78 -20.60
N ALA A 157 0.88 0.30 -20.63
CA ALA A 157 0.48 0.95 -21.87
C ALA A 157 1.68 1.54 -22.65
N GLU A 158 2.70 2.04 -21.94
CA GLU A 158 3.95 2.54 -22.52
C GLU A 158 4.86 1.41 -23.02
N ALA A 159 5.00 0.33 -22.24
CA ALA A 159 5.80 -0.84 -22.63
C ALA A 159 5.14 -1.65 -23.76
N PHE A 160 3.80 -1.62 -23.87
CA PHE A 160 3.03 -2.33 -24.88
C PHE A 160 2.05 -1.37 -25.61
N PRO A 161 2.56 -0.51 -26.52
CA PRO A 161 1.74 0.51 -27.20
C PRO A 161 0.58 -0.01 -28.04
N HIS A 162 0.60 -1.31 -28.38
CA HIS A 162 -0.45 -1.99 -29.16
C HIS A 162 -1.57 -2.57 -28.31
N MET A 163 -1.45 -2.54 -26.97
CA MET A 163 -2.43 -3.10 -26.05
C MET A 163 -3.33 -1.99 -25.52
N ASP A 164 -4.64 -2.14 -25.69
CA ASP A 164 -5.61 -1.28 -25.01
C ASP A 164 -5.63 -1.59 -23.52
N CYS A 165 -5.51 -0.55 -22.68
CA CYS A 165 -5.50 -0.62 -21.24
C CYS A 165 -6.66 0.19 -20.67
N THR A 166 -7.40 -0.39 -19.73
CA THR A 166 -8.47 0.29 -18.99
C THR A 166 -8.17 0.20 -17.50
N VAL A 167 -8.11 1.35 -16.82
CA VAL A 167 -8.16 1.44 -15.36
C VAL A 167 -9.63 1.53 -14.98
N PHE A 168 -10.10 0.55 -14.22
CA PHE A 168 -11.47 0.46 -13.74
C PHE A 168 -11.47 0.58 -12.21
N ASP A 169 -12.21 1.54 -11.68
CA ASP A 169 -12.23 1.86 -10.25
C ASP A 169 -13.54 2.58 -9.88
N LEU A 170 -13.74 2.90 -8.61
CA LEU A 170 -14.89 3.69 -8.15
C LEU A 170 -14.92 5.07 -8.83
N PRO A 171 -16.13 5.63 -9.10
CA PRO A 171 -16.25 6.91 -9.82
C PRO A 171 -15.42 8.06 -9.25
N HIS A 172 -15.32 8.16 -7.92
CA HIS A 172 -14.56 9.22 -7.24
C HIS A 172 -13.03 9.06 -7.35
N VAL A 173 -12.54 7.86 -7.69
CA VAL A 173 -11.10 7.59 -7.85
C VAL A 173 -10.61 8.02 -9.24
N VAL A 174 -11.47 7.88 -10.25
CA VAL A 174 -11.12 8.15 -11.66
C VAL A 174 -11.71 9.44 -12.23
N SER A 175 -12.54 10.17 -11.47
CA SER A 175 -13.25 11.37 -11.96
C SER A 175 -12.32 12.44 -12.56
N ASP A 176 -11.14 12.61 -11.98
CA ASP A 176 -10.19 13.67 -12.37
C ASP A 176 -9.10 13.15 -13.32
N LEU A 177 -9.24 11.92 -13.84
CA LEU A 177 -8.23 11.26 -14.66
C LEU A 177 -8.57 11.32 -16.15
N GLN A 178 -7.62 11.85 -16.93
CA GLN A 178 -7.73 11.87 -18.38
C GLN A 178 -6.94 10.72 -18.99
N GLY A 179 -7.62 9.93 -19.82
CA GLY A 179 -6.99 8.89 -20.64
C GLY A 179 -6.02 9.47 -21.67
N ARG A 180 -5.11 8.63 -22.16
CA ARG A 180 -4.14 9.02 -23.20
C ARG A 180 -3.77 7.83 -24.07
N LYS A 181 -3.80 8.00 -25.40
CA LYS A 181 -3.49 6.95 -26.39
C LYS A 181 -4.32 5.68 -26.13
N ASN A 182 -3.66 4.58 -25.79
CA ASN A 182 -4.22 3.26 -25.50
C ASN A 182 -4.66 3.09 -24.03
N LEU A 183 -4.58 4.12 -23.19
CA LEU A 183 -5.00 4.08 -21.79
C LEU A 183 -6.30 4.86 -21.55
N LYS A 184 -7.31 4.20 -20.97
CA LYS A 184 -8.61 4.77 -20.59
C LYS A 184 -8.89 4.58 -19.10
N TYR A 185 -9.76 5.43 -18.56
CA TYR A 185 -10.27 5.36 -17.19
C TYR A 185 -11.78 5.18 -17.24
N VAL A 186 -12.31 4.23 -16.47
CA VAL A 186 -13.74 3.91 -16.42
C VAL A 186 -14.16 3.82 -14.96
N GLY A 187 -15.15 4.63 -14.57
CA GLY A 187 -15.74 4.58 -13.24
C GLY A 187 -16.84 3.53 -13.17
N GLY A 188 -16.88 2.75 -12.10
CA GLY A 188 -17.96 1.80 -11.86
C GLY A 188 -17.79 1.00 -10.57
N ASP A 189 -18.56 -0.08 -10.46
CA ASP A 189 -18.54 -0.99 -9.32
C ASP A 189 -18.30 -2.42 -9.82
N MET A 190 -17.20 -3.03 -9.38
CA MET A 190 -16.79 -4.38 -9.78
C MET A 190 -17.75 -5.47 -9.31
N PHE A 191 -18.55 -5.21 -8.27
CA PHE A 191 -19.60 -6.14 -7.83
C PHE A 191 -20.79 -6.18 -8.81
N GLN A 192 -21.02 -5.07 -9.52
CA GLN A 192 -22.06 -4.96 -10.53
C GLN A 192 -21.59 -5.50 -11.89
N ALA A 193 -20.50 -4.94 -12.42
CA ALA A 193 -19.97 -5.32 -13.72
C ALA A 193 -18.48 -4.99 -13.84
N VAL A 194 -17.74 -5.88 -14.53
CA VAL A 194 -16.34 -5.64 -14.91
C VAL A 194 -16.27 -5.48 -16.43
N PRO A 195 -15.59 -4.44 -16.97
CA PRO A 195 -15.49 -4.23 -18.40
C PRO A 195 -14.85 -5.44 -19.14
N PRO A 196 -15.38 -5.83 -20.32
CA PRO A 196 -14.76 -6.85 -21.18
C PRO A 196 -13.30 -6.58 -21.53
N ALA A 197 -12.43 -7.58 -21.33
CA ALA A 197 -11.00 -7.49 -21.64
C ALA A 197 -10.40 -8.87 -21.95
N ASP A 198 -9.25 -8.90 -22.63
CA ASP A 198 -8.52 -10.15 -22.91
C ASP A 198 -7.86 -10.70 -21.64
N ALA A 199 -7.50 -9.81 -20.71
CA ALA A 199 -7.01 -10.14 -19.39
C ALA A 199 -7.50 -9.10 -18.38
N ILE A 200 -7.69 -9.53 -17.13
CA ILE A 200 -8.06 -8.67 -16.00
C ILE A 200 -6.96 -8.76 -14.95
N LEU A 201 -6.56 -7.61 -14.41
CA LEU A 201 -5.54 -7.52 -13.37
C LEU A 201 -6.15 -6.98 -12.09
N LEU A 202 -6.06 -7.75 -11.01
CA LEU A 202 -6.51 -7.41 -9.66
C LEU A 202 -5.28 -7.32 -8.77
N LYS A 203 -4.81 -6.11 -8.46
CA LYS A 203 -3.67 -5.91 -7.59
C LYS A 203 -4.14 -5.22 -6.31
N TRP A 204 -3.89 -5.80 -5.13
CA TRP A 204 -4.32 -5.24 -3.85
C TRP A 204 -5.82 -4.97 -3.89
N VAL A 205 -6.56 -6.02 -4.27
CA VAL A 205 -8.02 -5.95 -4.38
C VAL A 205 -8.63 -7.06 -3.55
N LEU A 206 -8.32 -8.32 -3.82
CA LEU A 206 -9.05 -9.44 -3.24
C LEU A 206 -8.74 -9.64 -1.75
N HIS A 207 -7.59 -9.14 -1.28
CA HIS A 207 -7.27 -9.14 0.14
C HIS A 207 -8.13 -8.18 0.99
N ASP A 208 -8.87 -7.23 0.38
CA ASP A 208 -9.77 -6.31 1.09
C ASP A 208 -11.14 -6.94 1.42
N TRP A 209 -11.46 -8.09 0.81
CA TRP A 209 -12.81 -8.65 0.80
C TRP A 209 -12.90 -10.03 1.44
N SER A 210 -14.09 -10.37 1.93
CA SER A 210 -14.42 -11.72 2.40
C SER A 210 -14.35 -12.73 1.25
N ASP A 211 -14.32 -14.01 1.61
CA ASP A 211 -14.28 -15.09 0.61
C ASP A 211 -15.50 -15.07 -0.32
N GLU A 212 -16.69 -14.79 0.21
CA GLU A 212 -17.93 -14.71 -0.56
C GLU A 212 -17.87 -13.58 -1.60
N ASP A 213 -17.35 -12.43 -1.19
CA ASP A 213 -17.21 -11.25 -2.04
C ASP A 213 -16.09 -11.43 -3.07
N CYS A 214 -14.98 -12.07 -2.70
CA CYS A 214 -13.94 -12.48 -3.64
C CYS A 214 -14.51 -13.39 -4.73
N VAL A 215 -15.30 -14.40 -4.36
CA VAL A 215 -15.93 -15.31 -5.33
C VAL A 215 -16.89 -14.56 -6.26
N LYS A 216 -17.67 -13.60 -5.75
CA LYS A 216 -18.54 -12.75 -6.60
C LYS A 216 -17.72 -11.96 -7.62
N VAL A 217 -16.68 -11.26 -7.18
CA VAL A 217 -15.80 -10.46 -8.06
C VAL A 217 -15.11 -11.34 -9.09
N LEU A 218 -14.57 -12.50 -8.67
CA LEU A 218 -13.90 -13.45 -9.56
C LEU A 218 -14.86 -14.01 -10.62
N LYS A 219 -16.14 -14.28 -10.27
CA LYS A 219 -17.18 -14.68 -11.24
C LYS A 219 -17.45 -13.58 -12.28
N ARG A 220 -17.48 -12.32 -11.86
CA ARG A 220 -17.61 -11.17 -12.79
C ARG A 220 -16.40 -11.06 -13.71
N CYS A 221 -15.20 -11.23 -13.17
CA CYS A 221 -13.97 -11.25 -13.96
C CYS A 221 -13.98 -12.38 -14.99
N LYS A 222 -14.40 -13.59 -14.59
CA LYS A 222 -14.57 -14.73 -15.49
C LYS A 222 -15.54 -14.43 -16.64
N GLN A 223 -16.68 -13.81 -16.34
CA GLN A 223 -17.65 -13.40 -17.35
C GLN A 223 -17.07 -12.37 -18.33
N ALA A 224 -16.33 -11.39 -17.82
CA ALA A 224 -15.72 -10.32 -18.62
C ALA A 224 -14.66 -10.85 -19.61
N ILE A 225 -13.82 -11.82 -19.20
CA ILE A 225 -12.83 -12.43 -20.10
C ILE A 225 -13.42 -13.42 -21.12
N ALA A 226 -14.59 -13.99 -20.85
CA ALA A 226 -15.26 -14.93 -21.76
C ALA A 226 -16.04 -14.26 -22.91
N SER A 227 -16.26 -12.94 -22.83
CA SER A 227 -17.12 -12.19 -23.74
C SER A 227 -16.62 -12.05 -25.19
N LYS A 228 -15.36 -12.43 -25.49
CA LYS A 228 -14.71 -12.22 -26.80
C LYS A 228 -14.62 -13.44 -27.74
N GLY A 229 -15.41 -14.49 -27.48
CA GLY A 229 -15.54 -15.63 -28.40
C GLY A 229 -14.41 -16.67 -28.30
N GLN A 230 -14.70 -17.87 -28.81
CA GLN A 230 -14.02 -19.14 -28.52
C GLN A 230 -12.54 -19.27 -28.96
N GLN A 231 -11.92 -18.25 -29.55
CA GLN A 231 -10.59 -18.35 -30.17
C GLN A 231 -9.42 -17.89 -29.28
N LYS A 232 -9.67 -17.18 -28.16
CA LYS A 232 -8.64 -16.85 -27.17
C LYS A 232 -9.17 -17.07 -25.76
N VAL A 233 -8.49 -17.92 -25.00
CA VAL A 233 -8.76 -18.10 -23.57
C VAL A 233 -8.17 -16.90 -22.83
N GLY A 234 -9.03 -15.98 -22.38
CA GLY A 234 -8.60 -14.88 -21.51
C GLY A 234 -8.12 -15.37 -20.16
N LYS A 235 -7.53 -14.49 -19.35
CA LYS A 235 -7.01 -14.83 -18.02
C LYS A 235 -7.31 -13.75 -16.97
N VAL A 236 -7.39 -14.14 -15.71
CA VAL A 236 -7.34 -13.19 -14.59
C VAL A 236 -5.96 -13.28 -13.96
N ILE A 237 -5.35 -12.13 -13.66
CA ILE A 237 -4.06 -12.02 -13.01
C ILE A 237 -4.31 -11.32 -11.68
N ILE A 238 -3.81 -11.90 -10.59
CA ILE A 238 -3.91 -11.34 -9.24
C ILE A 238 -2.50 -11.04 -8.74
N ILE A 239 -2.33 -9.90 -8.06
CA ILE A 239 -1.09 -9.57 -7.34
C ILE A 239 -1.48 -9.20 -5.91
N ASP A 240 -1.43 -10.19 -5.03
CA ASP A 240 -1.72 -10.09 -3.58
C ASP A 240 -0.69 -10.94 -2.81
N MET A 241 -0.73 -10.88 -1.47
CA MET A 241 0.15 -11.75 -0.67
C MET A 241 -0.32 -13.20 -0.70
N VAL A 242 0.65 -14.10 -0.64
CA VAL A 242 0.42 -15.51 -0.36
C VAL A 242 1.21 -15.84 0.90
N ARG A 243 0.47 -16.02 1.99
CA ARG A 243 1.05 -16.37 3.29
C ARG A 243 1.74 -17.72 3.22
N GLU A 244 2.73 -17.91 4.09
CA GLU A 244 3.41 -19.20 4.29
C GLU A 244 4.14 -19.73 3.05
N ASN A 245 4.43 -18.86 2.07
CA ASN A 245 5.35 -19.19 0.99
C ASN A 245 6.71 -19.56 1.60
N GLN A 246 7.16 -20.78 1.33
CA GLN A 246 8.20 -21.54 2.06
C GLN A 246 9.61 -20.90 2.09
N ASN A 247 9.78 -19.66 1.61
CA ASN A 247 11.05 -18.97 1.39
C ASN A 247 11.14 -17.56 2.00
N GLY A 248 10.21 -17.16 2.88
CA GLY A 248 10.23 -15.83 3.51
C GLY A 248 11.24 -15.71 4.64
N ASP A 249 11.96 -14.57 4.72
CA ASP A 249 12.71 -14.21 5.93
C ASP A 249 11.77 -13.76 7.07
N GLU A 250 12.30 -13.64 8.29
CA GLU A 250 11.51 -13.27 9.48
C GLU A 250 10.76 -11.94 9.28
N GLY A 251 11.39 -10.94 8.65
CA GLY A 251 10.76 -9.65 8.37
C GLY A 251 9.61 -9.73 7.36
N SER A 252 9.70 -10.64 6.39
CA SER A 252 8.63 -10.91 5.43
C SER A 252 7.43 -11.54 6.11
N ILE A 253 7.66 -12.47 7.04
CA ILE A 253 6.59 -13.10 7.84
C ILE A 253 5.90 -12.06 8.71
N GLU A 254 6.65 -11.24 9.45
CA GLU A 254 6.08 -10.16 10.26
C GLU A 254 5.25 -9.19 9.41
N THR A 255 5.72 -8.87 8.20
CA THR A 255 4.98 -8.02 7.26
C THR A 255 3.66 -8.65 6.82
N GLN A 256 3.67 -9.94 6.45
CA GLN A 256 2.44 -10.65 6.06
C GLN A 256 1.41 -10.68 7.19
N LEU A 257 1.85 -10.99 8.42
CA LEU A 257 0.98 -11.00 9.59
C LEU A 257 0.46 -9.60 9.94
N PHE A 258 1.29 -8.57 9.77
CA PHE A 258 0.87 -7.18 9.95
C PHE A 258 -0.25 -6.81 8.97
N PHE A 259 -0.11 -7.15 7.69
CA PHE A 259 -1.14 -6.86 6.69
C PHE A 259 -2.41 -7.68 6.89
N ASP A 260 -2.30 -8.95 7.31
CA ASP A 260 -3.45 -9.79 7.67
C ASP A 260 -4.30 -9.13 8.78
N LEU A 261 -3.64 -8.69 9.85
CA LEU A 261 -4.31 -7.95 10.93
C LEU A 261 -4.87 -6.61 10.44
N GLN A 262 -4.15 -5.91 9.56
CA GLN A 262 -4.59 -4.62 9.03
C GLN A 262 -5.85 -4.76 8.16
N MET A 263 -5.98 -5.83 7.37
CA MET A 263 -7.18 -6.11 6.58
C MET A 263 -8.39 -6.40 7.47
N MET A 264 -8.20 -7.12 8.57
CA MET A 264 -9.24 -7.33 9.59
C MET A 264 -9.68 -6.01 10.26
N VAL A 265 -8.74 -5.08 10.50
CA VAL A 265 -9.03 -3.79 11.16
C VAL A 265 -9.75 -2.82 10.22
N ALA A 266 -9.26 -2.67 8.99
CA ALA A 266 -9.66 -1.60 8.08
C ALA A 266 -10.73 -2.00 7.06
N ALA A 267 -10.81 -3.28 6.74
CA ALA A 267 -11.70 -3.85 5.73
C ALA A 267 -12.35 -5.12 6.28
N SER A 268 -12.93 -5.95 5.42
CA SER A 268 -13.53 -7.24 5.81
C SER A 268 -12.79 -8.41 5.16
N GLY A 269 -11.52 -8.19 4.82
CA GLY A 269 -10.67 -9.13 4.12
C GLY A 269 -9.58 -9.73 4.99
N MET A 270 -8.62 -10.36 4.32
CA MET A 270 -7.53 -11.12 4.94
C MET A 270 -6.43 -11.42 3.94
N GLU A 271 -5.23 -11.67 4.44
CA GLU A 271 -4.17 -12.26 3.64
C GLU A 271 -4.34 -13.79 3.65
N ARG A 272 -4.23 -14.41 2.47
CA ARG A 272 -4.56 -15.83 2.28
C ARG A 272 -3.32 -16.68 2.02
N ASN A 273 -3.32 -17.92 2.48
CA ASN A 273 -2.37 -18.94 2.05
C ASN A 273 -2.81 -19.56 0.70
N GLU A 274 -1.95 -20.39 0.11
CA GLU A 274 -2.23 -21.02 -1.19
C GLU A 274 -3.52 -21.87 -1.20
N LYS A 275 -3.84 -22.57 -0.10
CA LYS A 275 -5.03 -23.43 -0.04
C LYS A 275 -6.32 -22.61 -0.03
N GLU A 276 -6.35 -21.51 0.71
CA GLU A 276 -7.46 -20.57 0.75
C GLU A 276 -7.65 -19.90 -0.61
N TRP A 277 -6.57 -19.44 -1.25
CA TRP A 277 -6.60 -18.92 -2.62
C TRP A 277 -7.17 -19.95 -3.61
N ALA A 278 -6.66 -21.18 -3.58
CA ALA A 278 -7.12 -22.25 -4.46
C ALA A 278 -8.64 -22.50 -4.31
N LYS A 279 -9.14 -22.53 -3.08
CA LYS A 279 -10.57 -22.68 -2.80
C LYS A 279 -11.39 -21.57 -3.46
N LEU A 280 -11.00 -20.30 -3.32
CA LEU A 280 -11.68 -19.18 -3.98
C LEU A 280 -11.74 -19.34 -5.49
N PHE A 281 -10.63 -19.76 -6.11
CA PHE A 281 -10.55 -19.91 -7.55
C PHE A 281 -11.51 -20.99 -8.06
N PHE A 282 -11.57 -22.14 -7.38
CA PHE A 282 -12.47 -23.22 -7.75
C PHE A 282 -13.94 -22.89 -7.47
N ASP A 283 -14.25 -22.21 -6.36
CA ASP A 283 -15.62 -21.75 -6.06
C ASP A 283 -16.12 -20.68 -7.04
N ALA A 284 -15.21 -19.87 -7.59
CA ALA A 284 -15.47 -18.95 -8.69
C ALA A 284 -15.56 -19.66 -10.06
N GLY A 285 -15.26 -20.95 -10.12
CA GLY A 285 -15.38 -21.80 -11.29
C GLY A 285 -14.18 -21.79 -12.23
N PHE A 286 -13.01 -21.29 -11.83
CA PHE A 286 -11.78 -21.42 -12.62
C PHE A 286 -11.29 -22.87 -12.62
N LEU A 287 -10.65 -23.30 -13.71
CA LEU A 287 -10.20 -24.69 -13.88
C LEU A 287 -8.77 -24.92 -13.39
N ASN A 288 -7.92 -23.89 -13.49
CA ASN A 288 -6.52 -23.99 -13.12
C ASN A 288 -5.95 -22.64 -12.69
N TYR A 289 -4.88 -22.68 -11.91
CA TYR A 289 -4.12 -21.50 -11.51
C TYR A 289 -2.61 -21.75 -11.47
N LYS A 290 -1.83 -20.68 -11.52
CA LYS A 290 -0.37 -20.71 -11.29
C LYS A 290 0.01 -19.60 -10.33
N ILE A 291 0.85 -19.90 -9.33
CA ILE A 291 1.38 -18.91 -8.38
C ILE A 291 2.88 -18.73 -8.64
N HIS A 292 3.31 -17.48 -8.80
CA HIS A 292 4.69 -17.08 -9.02
C HIS A 292 5.15 -16.16 -7.89
N PRO A 293 5.98 -16.63 -6.94
CA PRO A 293 6.44 -15.84 -5.79
C PRO A 293 7.61 -14.90 -6.19
N VAL A 294 7.31 -13.90 -7.02
CA VAL A 294 8.33 -13.07 -7.69
C VAL A 294 8.33 -11.59 -7.26
N LEU A 295 7.47 -11.18 -6.32
CA LEU A 295 7.25 -9.77 -5.95
C LEU A 295 7.42 -9.49 -4.44
N GLY A 296 8.46 -10.07 -3.84
CA GLY A 296 8.74 -9.95 -2.40
C GLY A 296 7.69 -10.71 -1.58
N THR A 297 6.99 -10.00 -0.69
CA THR A 297 5.88 -10.58 0.11
C THR A 297 4.64 -10.93 -0.71
N ARG A 298 4.60 -10.50 -1.98
CA ARG A 298 3.48 -10.69 -2.92
C ARG A 298 3.80 -11.76 -3.94
N ALA A 299 2.76 -12.44 -4.42
CA ALA A 299 2.86 -13.35 -5.55
C ALA A 299 2.08 -12.80 -6.75
N LEU A 300 2.49 -13.21 -7.95
CA LEU A 300 1.67 -13.07 -9.15
C LEU A 300 0.91 -14.39 -9.34
N ILE A 301 -0.41 -14.33 -9.37
CA ILE A 301 -1.29 -15.49 -9.53
C ILE A 301 -2.01 -15.36 -10.87
N GLU A 302 -1.95 -16.38 -11.72
CA GLU A 302 -2.71 -16.45 -12.96
C GLU A 302 -3.85 -17.45 -12.83
N LEU A 303 -5.08 -17.05 -13.19
CA LEU A 303 -6.26 -17.91 -13.23
C LEU A 303 -6.71 -18.14 -14.68
N TYR A 304 -7.12 -19.37 -14.96
CA TYR A 304 -7.57 -19.80 -16.29
C TYR A 304 -9.01 -20.35 -16.22
N PRO A 305 -9.94 -19.82 -17.03
CA PRO A 305 -11.37 -20.10 -16.95
C PRO A 305 -11.77 -21.51 -17.38
#